data_AF-A0A2X2K4R0-F1
#
_entry.id   AF-A0A2X2K4R0-F1
#
_cell.length_a   1.000
_cell.length_b   1.000
_cell.length_c   1.000
_cell.angle_alpha   90.00
_cell.angle_beta   90.00
_cell.angle_gamma   90.00
#
_symmetry.space_group_name_H-M   'P 1'
#
loop_
_entity.id
_entity.type
_entity.pdbx_description
1 polymer ?
#
loop_
_entity_poly.entity_id
_entity_poly.type
_entity_poly.pdbx_seq_one_letter_code
_entity_poly.pdbx_strand_id
1 'polypeptide(L)'
;MLTIQFLCPLPNGLHARPAWELKEQCSQWQSEITFINHRQNAKADAKSSLALIGTGTLFNDSCSLNISGSDEEQARRVLEEYIQVRFIDSDSVQPTQAELTAHPLPRSLSRLNPDLLYGNVLASGVGVGTLTLLQSDSLDSYRAIPASAQDSTRLEHSLATLAEQLNQQLRERDGERKTILSAHLSLIQDDEFAGNIRRLMTEQH
;
A
#
# COMPACT_ATOMS: atom_id res chain seq x y z
N MET A 1 -19.91 -16.79 -13.95
CA MET A 1 -19.50 -16.18 -12.67
C MET A 1 -19.11 -17.28 -11.69
N LEU A 2 -17.86 -17.26 -11.23
CA LEU A 2 -17.29 -18.19 -10.26
C LEU A 2 -16.81 -17.43 -9.02
N THR A 3 -16.77 -18.10 -7.87
CA THR A 3 -16.37 -17.50 -6.61
C THR A 3 -15.30 -18.33 -5.92
N ILE A 4 -14.29 -17.65 -5.36
CA ILE A 4 -13.30 -18.22 -4.45
C ILE A 4 -13.54 -17.62 -3.07
N GLN A 5 -13.75 -18.46 -2.07
CA GLN A 5 -13.92 -18.03 -0.67
C GLN A 5 -12.68 -18.37 0.13
N PHE A 6 -12.24 -17.45 1.00
CA PHE A 6 -11.06 -17.65 1.84
C PHE A 6 -11.14 -16.77 3.09
N LEU A 7 -10.31 -17.10 4.08
CA LEU A 7 -9.99 -16.20 5.18
C LEU A 7 -8.69 -15.48 4.84
N CYS A 8 -8.64 -14.16 5.06
CA CYS A 8 -7.44 -13.38 4.82
C CYS A 8 -6.27 -13.95 5.63
N PRO A 9 -5.23 -14.51 4.98
CA PRO A 9 -4.15 -15.20 5.69
C PRO A 9 -3.10 -14.21 6.25
N LEU A 10 -3.13 -12.96 5.81
CA LEU A 10 -2.10 -11.96 6.07
C LEU A 10 -2.15 -11.47 7.53
N PRO A 11 -1.09 -11.65 8.33
CA PRO A 11 -1.06 -11.22 9.73
C PRO A 11 -1.31 -9.72 9.92
N ASN A 12 -0.82 -8.89 8.98
CA ASN A 12 -1.01 -7.44 9.02
C ASN A 12 -2.20 -6.96 8.16
N GLY A 13 -3.02 -7.88 7.66
CA GLY A 13 -4.12 -7.59 6.75
C GLY A 13 -3.66 -7.16 5.35
N LEU A 14 -4.63 -6.77 4.52
CA LEU A 14 -4.41 -6.38 3.13
C LEU A 14 -3.96 -4.92 3.04
N HIS A 15 -2.65 -4.72 2.93
CA HIS A 15 -2.03 -3.40 2.84
C HIS A 15 -1.14 -3.29 1.60
N ALA A 16 -0.54 -2.12 1.38
CA ALA A 16 0.27 -1.71 0.22
C ALA A 16 0.84 -2.86 -0.63
N ARG A 17 1.80 -3.62 -0.08
CA ARG A 17 2.48 -4.68 -0.83
C ARG A 17 1.58 -5.90 -1.14
N PRO A 18 0.93 -6.56 -0.16
CA PRO A 18 -0.01 -7.65 -0.46
C PRO A 18 -1.13 -7.27 -1.42
N ALA A 19 -1.64 -6.03 -1.34
CA ALA A 19 -2.67 -5.52 -2.24
C ALA A 19 -2.14 -5.36 -3.68
N TRP A 20 -0.90 -4.89 -3.84
CA TRP A 20 -0.22 -4.86 -5.13
C TRP A 20 0.01 -6.26 -5.70
N GLU A 21 0.53 -7.20 -4.90
CA GLU A 21 0.79 -8.57 -5.38
C GLU A 21 -0.51 -9.29 -5.81
N LEU A 22 -1.59 -9.17 -5.02
CA LEU A 22 -2.90 -9.70 -5.39
C LEU A 22 -3.42 -9.08 -6.68
N LYS A 23 -3.33 -7.74 -6.80
CA LYS A 23 -3.68 -7.03 -8.02
C LYS A 23 -2.92 -7.54 -9.23
N GLU A 24 -1.61 -7.78 -9.14
CA GLU A 24 -0.81 -8.31 -10.25
C GLU A 24 -1.25 -9.73 -10.66
N GLN A 25 -1.74 -10.55 -9.73
CA GLN A 25 -2.35 -11.84 -10.07
C GLN A 25 -3.69 -11.67 -10.79
N CYS A 26 -4.52 -10.73 -10.34
CA CYS A 26 -5.83 -10.46 -10.93
C CYS A 26 -5.73 -9.77 -12.30
N SER A 27 -4.76 -8.89 -12.52
CA SER A 27 -4.58 -8.12 -13.75
C SER A 27 -4.15 -8.96 -14.96
N GLN A 28 -3.74 -10.21 -14.76
CA GLN A 28 -3.38 -11.14 -15.85
C GLN A 28 -4.60 -11.64 -16.64
N TRP A 29 -5.81 -11.48 -16.10
CA TRP A 29 -7.04 -12.04 -16.65
C TRP A 29 -7.90 -10.98 -17.32
N GLN A 30 -8.65 -11.37 -18.35
CA GLN A 30 -9.64 -10.51 -19.00
C GLN A 30 -10.90 -10.36 -18.16
N SER A 31 -11.28 -11.41 -17.42
CA SER A 31 -12.45 -11.42 -16.53
C SER A 31 -12.44 -10.27 -15.55
N GLU A 32 -13.63 -9.73 -15.25
CA GLU A 32 -13.84 -8.83 -14.12
C GLU A 32 -13.68 -9.62 -12.82
N ILE A 33 -12.92 -9.07 -11.88
CA ILE A 33 -12.64 -9.72 -10.60
C ILE A 33 -12.98 -8.75 -9.49
N THR A 34 -14.05 -9.04 -8.75
CA THR A 34 -14.46 -8.25 -7.59
C THR A 34 -13.98 -8.92 -6.31
N PHE A 35 -13.18 -8.21 -5.52
CA PHE A 35 -12.86 -8.60 -4.15
C PHE A 35 -13.96 -8.11 -3.20
N ILE A 36 -14.33 -8.95 -2.23
CA ILE A 36 -15.32 -8.62 -1.21
C ILE A 36 -14.74 -8.96 0.17
N ASN A 37 -14.73 -7.99 1.08
CA ASN A 37 -14.55 -8.22 2.52
C ASN A 37 -15.93 -8.26 3.19
N HIS A 38 -16.31 -9.42 3.71
CA HIS A 38 -17.62 -9.61 4.33
C HIS A 38 -17.78 -8.92 5.69
N ARG A 39 -16.68 -8.59 6.40
CA ARG A 39 -16.75 -7.91 7.71
C ARG A 39 -17.39 -6.51 7.59
N GLN A 40 -17.03 -5.77 6.55
CA GLN A 40 -17.55 -4.42 6.29
C GLN A 40 -18.49 -4.38 5.08
N ASN A 41 -18.78 -5.53 4.47
CA ASN A 41 -19.45 -5.64 3.17
C ASN A 41 -18.82 -4.71 2.11
N ALA A 42 -17.50 -4.51 2.21
CA ALA A 42 -16.74 -3.66 1.32
C ALA A 42 -16.42 -4.43 0.04
N LYS A 43 -16.54 -3.76 -1.11
CA LYS A 43 -16.26 -4.32 -2.43
C LYS A 43 -15.19 -3.48 -3.10
N ALA A 44 -14.30 -4.14 -3.83
CA ALA A 44 -13.23 -3.51 -4.56
C ALA A 44 -13.04 -4.20 -5.90
N ASP A 45 -12.64 -3.45 -6.92
CA ASP A 45 -12.01 -4.04 -8.09
C ASP A 45 -10.69 -4.69 -7.65
N ALA A 46 -10.56 -5.99 -7.83
CA ALA A 46 -9.35 -6.71 -7.45
C ALA A 46 -8.15 -6.35 -8.34
N LYS A 47 -8.36 -5.62 -9.44
CA LYS A 47 -7.31 -5.08 -10.31
C LYS A 47 -6.87 -3.66 -9.91
N SER A 48 -7.44 -3.09 -8.84
CA SER A 48 -7.02 -1.83 -8.23
C SER A 48 -6.41 -2.09 -6.86
N SER A 49 -5.11 -1.81 -6.72
CA SER A 49 -4.42 -1.96 -5.43
C SER A 49 -4.99 -0.99 -4.40
N LEU A 50 -5.40 0.21 -4.83
CA LEU A 50 -5.98 1.20 -3.92
C LEU A 50 -7.38 0.76 -3.43
N ALA A 51 -8.24 0.26 -4.32
CA ALA A 51 -9.55 -0.24 -3.96
C ALA A 51 -9.43 -1.38 -2.95
N LEU A 52 -8.49 -2.31 -3.19
CA LEU A 52 -8.19 -3.41 -2.27
C LEU A 52 -7.78 -2.92 -0.87
N ILE A 53 -6.88 -1.93 -0.78
CA ILE A 53 -6.49 -1.32 0.51
C ILE A 53 -7.70 -0.66 1.17
N GLY A 54 -8.55 0.02 0.40
CA GLY A 54 -9.77 0.68 0.86
C GLY A 54 -10.79 -0.26 1.51
N THR A 55 -10.69 -1.58 1.29
CA THR A 55 -11.56 -2.58 1.94
C THR A 55 -11.27 -2.78 3.43
N GLY A 56 -10.14 -2.25 3.93
CA GLY A 56 -9.76 -2.35 5.33
C GLY A 56 -9.65 -3.80 5.83
N THR A 57 -9.25 -4.74 4.94
CA THR A 57 -9.22 -6.17 5.25
C THR A 57 -8.17 -6.52 6.29
N LEU A 58 -8.59 -7.18 7.37
CA LEU A 58 -7.76 -7.62 8.49
C LEU A 58 -7.45 -9.12 8.42
N PHE A 59 -6.51 -9.57 9.25
CA PHE A 59 -6.24 -11.00 9.43
C PHE A 59 -7.52 -11.77 9.82
N ASN A 60 -7.73 -12.93 9.20
CA ASN A 60 -8.92 -13.78 9.38
C ASN A 60 -10.27 -13.15 8.98
N ASP A 61 -10.28 -11.99 8.32
CA ASP A 61 -11.52 -11.51 7.69
C ASP A 61 -11.99 -12.52 6.63
N SER A 62 -13.29 -12.76 6.58
CA SER A 62 -13.89 -13.58 5.53
C SER A 62 -13.94 -12.77 4.23
N CYS A 63 -13.32 -13.31 3.19
CA CYS A 63 -13.19 -12.67 1.90
C CYS A 63 -13.72 -13.57 0.77
N SER A 64 -14.07 -12.95 -0.34
CA SER A 64 -14.34 -13.66 -1.59
C SER A 64 -13.81 -12.92 -2.81
N LEU A 65 -13.31 -13.66 -3.81
CA LEU A 65 -13.14 -13.16 -5.16
C LEU A 65 -14.30 -13.65 -6.03
N ASN A 66 -15.06 -12.74 -6.61
CA ASN A 66 -16.05 -13.03 -7.66
C ASN A 66 -15.43 -12.76 -9.02
N ILE A 67 -15.40 -13.77 -9.87
CA ILE A 67 -14.76 -13.74 -11.18
C ILE A 67 -15.85 -13.92 -12.24
N SER A 68 -15.93 -13.01 -13.20
CA SER A 68 -16.91 -13.04 -14.27
C SER A 68 -16.30 -12.63 -15.60
N GLY A 69 -16.34 -13.52 -16.60
CA GLY A 69 -15.80 -13.22 -17.92
C GLY A 69 -15.47 -14.44 -18.77
N SER A 70 -14.80 -14.19 -19.89
CA SER A 70 -14.48 -15.21 -20.92
C SER A 70 -13.45 -16.24 -20.45
N ASP A 71 -12.55 -15.87 -19.54
CA ASP A 71 -11.48 -16.71 -18.99
C ASP A 71 -11.70 -17.05 -17.50
N GLU A 72 -12.96 -16.97 -17.02
CA GLU A 72 -13.28 -17.08 -15.59
C GLU A 72 -12.90 -18.44 -14.97
N GLU A 73 -12.99 -19.54 -15.72
CA GLU A 73 -12.61 -20.87 -15.24
C GLU A 73 -11.10 -21.01 -15.04
N GLN A 74 -10.31 -20.53 -16.00
CA GLN A 74 -8.85 -20.54 -15.93
C GLN A 74 -8.37 -19.60 -14.82
N ALA A 75 -8.93 -18.38 -14.78
CA ALA A 75 -8.64 -17.40 -13.76
C ALA A 75 -8.93 -17.94 -12.36
N ARG A 76 -10.11 -18.57 -12.16
CA ARG A 76 -10.46 -19.19 -10.87
C ARG A 76 -9.41 -20.21 -10.44
N ARG A 77 -9.03 -21.15 -11.32
CA ARG A 77 -8.08 -22.22 -10.96
C ARG A 77 -6.73 -21.66 -10.49
N VAL A 78 -6.17 -20.71 -11.24
CA VAL A 78 -4.87 -20.12 -10.91
C VAL A 78 -4.94 -19.23 -9.66
N LEU A 79 -6.00 -18.42 -9.54
CA LEU A 79 -6.16 -17.53 -8.38
C LEU A 79 -6.47 -18.30 -7.10
N GLU A 80 -7.23 -19.40 -7.18
CA GLU A 80 -7.54 -20.25 -6.03
C GLU A 80 -6.27 -20.89 -5.46
N GLU A 81 -5.40 -21.41 -6.34
CA GLU A 81 -4.08 -21.91 -5.94
C GLU A 81 -3.20 -20.82 -5.34
N TYR A 82 -3.12 -19.64 -5.98
CA TYR A 82 -2.35 -18.51 -5.46
C TYR A 82 -2.83 -18.10 -4.05
N ILE A 83 -4.13 -17.94 -3.84
CA ILE A 83 -4.72 -17.56 -2.54
C ILE A 83 -4.39 -18.58 -1.46
N GLN A 84 -4.50 -19.88 -1.77
CA GLN A 84 -4.31 -20.93 -0.79
C GLN A 84 -2.84 -21.17 -0.43
N VAL A 85 -1.93 -20.99 -1.39
CA VAL A 85 -0.53 -21.45 -1.25
C VAL A 85 0.45 -20.29 -1.11
N ARG A 86 0.26 -19.20 -1.86
CA ARG A 86 1.29 -18.17 -2.05
C ARG A 86 0.93 -16.82 -1.46
N PHE A 87 -0.35 -16.54 -1.25
CA PHE A 87 -0.79 -15.21 -0.82
C PHE A 87 -0.24 -14.84 0.56
N ILE A 88 -0.09 -15.81 1.47
CA ILE A 88 0.55 -15.59 2.78
C ILE A 88 1.97 -15.02 2.68
N ASP A 89 2.72 -15.37 1.63
CA ASP A 89 4.10 -14.93 1.43
C ASP A 89 4.22 -13.49 0.89
N SER A 90 3.09 -12.87 0.53
CA SER A 90 3.06 -11.48 0.06
C SER A 90 3.22 -10.47 1.20
N ASP A 91 2.97 -10.89 2.44
CA ASP A 91 3.31 -10.12 3.62
C ASP A 91 4.76 -10.41 3.99
N SER A 92 5.51 -9.36 4.32
CA SER A 92 6.91 -9.53 4.67
C SER A 92 6.97 -10.16 6.05
N VAL A 93 7.80 -11.20 6.24
CA VAL A 93 8.20 -11.59 7.60
C VAL A 93 8.85 -10.36 8.21
N GLN A 94 8.28 -9.82 9.29
CA GLN A 94 8.94 -8.74 10.01
C GLN A 94 10.36 -9.18 10.33
N PRO A 95 11.39 -8.36 10.04
CA PRO A 95 12.72 -8.67 10.54
C PRO A 95 12.56 -8.93 12.03
N THR A 96 12.98 -10.12 12.47
CA THR A 96 12.94 -10.51 13.88
C THR A 96 13.52 -9.33 14.64
N GLN A 97 12.75 -8.74 15.56
CA GLN A 97 13.26 -7.64 16.37
C GLN A 97 14.58 -8.13 16.95
N ALA A 98 15.69 -7.59 16.46
CA ALA A 98 16.97 -7.81 17.09
C ALA A 98 16.73 -7.34 18.53
N GLU A 99 16.97 -8.23 19.49
CA GLU A 99 16.91 -7.85 20.90
C GLU A 99 17.65 -6.52 21.02
N LEU A 100 16.98 -5.53 21.63
CA LEU A 100 17.57 -4.22 21.89
C LEU A 100 18.83 -4.46 22.73
N THR A 101 19.96 -4.73 22.10
CA THR A 101 21.24 -4.76 22.77
C THR A 101 21.49 -3.31 23.10
N ALA A 102 21.12 -2.92 24.32
CA ALA A 102 21.42 -1.61 24.87
C ALA A 102 22.93 -1.42 24.76
N HIS A 103 23.37 -0.76 23.69
CA HIS A 103 24.77 -0.44 23.53
C HIS A 103 25.13 0.52 24.68
N PRO A 104 26.12 0.17 25.51
CA PRO A 104 26.45 0.99 26.65
C PRO A 104 26.86 2.38 26.17
N LEU A 105 26.26 3.41 26.77
CA LEU A 105 26.63 4.79 26.45
C LEU A 105 28.12 5.01 26.73
N PRO A 106 28.81 5.78 25.89
CA PRO A 106 30.13 6.30 26.22
C PRO A 106 30.12 6.98 27.59
N ARG A 107 31.19 6.77 28.38
CA ARG A 107 31.27 7.29 29.75
C ARG A 107 31.03 8.81 29.84
N SER A 108 31.49 9.57 28.85
CA SER A 108 31.25 11.01 28.75
C SER A 108 29.76 11.37 28.69
N LEU A 109 28.96 10.62 27.93
CA LEU A 109 27.51 10.82 27.83
C LEU A 109 26.77 10.31 29.06
N SER A 110 27.19 9.16 29.63
CA SER A 110 26.56 8.61 30.83
C SER A 110 26.62 9.57 32.03
N ARG A 111 27.70 10.37 32.14
CA ARG A 111 27.89 11.36 33.22
C ARG A 111 26.94 12.55 33.13
N LEU A 112 26.37 12.81 31.95
CA LEU A 112 25.39 13.87 31.76
C LEU A 112 23.99 13.47 32.25
N ASN A 113 23.80 12.21 32.64
CA ASN A 113 22.53 11.62 33.07
C ASN A 113 21.35 11.99 32.14
N PRO A 114 21.45 11.70 30.83
CA PRO A 114 20.40 12.06 29.87
C PRO A 114 19.18 11.13 29.97
N ASP A 115 18.02 11.66 29.59
CA ASP A 115 16.86 10.82 29.24
C ASP A 115 17.10 10.14 27.89
N LEU A 116 17.02 8.81 27.87
CA LEU A 116 17.33 8.01 26.69
C LEU A 116 16.06 7.49 26.01
N LEU A 117 15.95 7.78 24.72
CA LEU A 117 14.94 7.20 23.84
C LEU A 117 15.64 6.22 22.88
N TYR A 118 15.31 4.94 23.00
CA TYR A 118 15.83 3.90 22.13
C TYR A 118 14.92 3.75 20.91
N GLY A 119 15.52 3.76 19.72
CA GLY A 119 14.84 3.47 18.46
C GLY A 119 15.29 2.13 17.88
N ASN A 120 14.48 1.58 16.98
CA ASN A 120 14.88 0.43 16.17
C ASN A 120 15.78 0.90 15.03
N VAL A 121 16.93 0.26 14.86
CA VAL A 121 17.86 0.56 13.77
C VAL A 121 17.28 0.01 12.47
N LEU A 122 16.89 0.89 11.55
CA LEU A 122 16.36 0.51 10.23
C LEU A 122 17.47 0.34 9.17
N ALA A 123 18.62 1.00 9.36
CA ALA A 123 19.77 0.91 8.46
C ALA A 123 21.07 1.20 9.21
N SER A 124 22.17 0.55 8.80
CA SER A 124 23.52 0.85 9.31
C SER A 124 24.04 2.19 8.80
N GLY A 125 24.79 2.91 9.63
CA GLY A 125 25.46 4.17 9.24
C GLY A 125 25.22 5.29 10.26
N VAL A 126 25.59 6.51 9.88
CA VAL A 126 25.33 7.72 10.68
C VAL A 126 24.46 8.67 9.88
N GLY A 127 23.27 8.96 10.39
CA GLY A 127 22.40 10.02 9.89
C GLY A 127 22.60 11.30 10.71
N VAL A 128 22.65 12.45 10.02
CA VAL A 128 22.65 13.77 10.66
C VAL A 128 21.40 14.50 10.19
N GLY A 129 20.67 15.11 11.11
CA GLY A 129 19.45 15.84 10.80
C GLY A 129 19.04 16.78 11.92
N THR A 130 18.13 17.68 11.61
CA THR A 130 17.53 18.59 12.59
C THR A 130 16.31 17.91 13.20
N LEU A 131 16.25 17.85 14.53
CA LEU A 131 15.05 17.41 15.23
C LEU A 131 14.00 18.53 15.16
N THR A 132 12.92 18.29 14.42
CA THR A 132 11.78 19.19 14.33
C THR A 132 10.59 18.55 15.03
N LEU A 133 9.98 19.28 15.97
CA LEU A 133 8.72 18.85 16.58
C LEU A 133 7.60 19.08 15.56
N LEU A 134 7.10 17.98 14.97
CA LEU A 134 5.91 18.05 14.14
C LEU A 134 4.69 18.12 15.06
N GLN A 135 4.04 19.28 15.12
CA GLN A 135 2.67 19.34 15.63
C GLN A 135 1.76 18.86 14.50
N SER A 136 0.90 17.88 14.78
CA SER A 136 -0.08 17.40 13.80
C SER A 136 -1.01 18.56 13.45
N ASP A 137 -0.90 19.07 12.23
CA ASP A 137 -1.91 19.96 11.70
C ASP A 137 -3.18 19.14 11.37
N SER A 138 -4.36 19.72 11.57
CA SER A 138 -5.59 19.01 11.22
C SER A 138 -5.71 18.94 9.71
N LEU A 139 -5.96 17.73 9.18
CA LEU A 139 -6.25 17.58 7.75
C LEU A 139 -7.53 18.32 7.32
N ASP A 140 -8.37 18.72 8.27
CA ASP A 140 -9.58 19.50 8.02
C ASP A 140 -9.28 20.89 7.45
N SER A 141 -8.12 21.49 7.78
CA SER A 141 -7.73 22.79 7.24
C SER A 141 -7.57 22.74 5.71
N TYR A 142 -7.05 21.64 5.18
CA TYR A 142 -6.93 21.42 3.75
C TYR A 142 -8.28 21.13 3.08
N ARG A 143 -9.22 20.49 3.79
CA ARG A 143 -10.58 20.24 3.27
C ARG A 143 -11.38 21.51 3.03
N ALA A 144 -11.03 22.59 3.74
CA ALA A 144 -11.66 23.91 3.58
C ALA A 144 -11.14 24.68 2.36
N ILE A 145 -10.10 24.19 1.67
CA ILE A 145 -9.56 24.82 0.46
C ILE A 145 -10.36 24.30 -0.74
N PRO A 146 -11.18 25.13 -1.40
CA PRO A 146 -11.98 24.68 -2.53
C PRO A 146 -11.10 24.38 -3.73
N ALA A 147 -11.46 23.34 -4.49
CA ALA A 147 -10.83 23.04 -5.76
C ALA A 147 -11.05 24.19 -6.77
N SER A 148 -9.99 24.57 -7.47
CA SER A 148 -10.01 25.52 -8.58
C SER A 148 -10.07 24.78 -9.92
N ALA A 149 -10.49 25.50 -10.98
CA ALA A 149 -10.51 24.96 -12.34
C ALA A 149 -9.11 24.50 -12.84
N GLN A 150 -8.03 25.05 -12.27
CA GLN A 150 -6.66 24.67 -12.64
C GLN A 150 -6.20 23.36 -11.97
N ASP A 151 -6.85 22.94 -10.88
CA ASP A 151 -6.34 21.84 -10.06
C ASP A 151 -6.45 20.49 -10.77
N SER A 152 -7.43 20.31 -11.67
CA SER A 152 -7.50 19.09 -12.49
C SER A 152 -6.29 18.96 -13.41
N THR A 153 -5.90 20.06 -14.08
CA THR A 153 -4.72 20.08 -14.95
C THR A 153 -3.44 19.93 -14.14
N ARG A 154 -3.35 20.55 -12.95
CA ARG A 154 -2.21 20.39 -12.05
C ARG A 154 -2.07 18.96 -11.55
N LEU A 155 -3.18 18.30 -11.20
CA LEU A 155 -3.20 16.90 -10.79
C LEU A 155 -2.66 16.01 -11.91
N GLU A 156 -3.20 16.13 -13.12
CA GLU A 156 -2.77 15.33 -14.28
C GLU A 156 -1.28 15.52 -14.59
N HIS A 157 -0.82 16.77 -14.62
CA HIS A 157 0.59 17.08 -14.84
C HIS A 157 1.48 16.49 -13.73
N SER A 158 1.06 16.61 -12.47
CA SER A 158 1.83 16.12 -11.31
C SER A 158 1.91 14.59 -11.29
N LEU A 159 0.81 13.90 -11.60
CA LEU A 159 0.78 12.45 -11.70
C LEU A 159 1.68 11.95 -12.83
N ALA A 160 1.62 12.57 -14.00
CA ALA A 160 2.49 12.23 -15.13
C ALA A 160 3.97 12.44 -14.80
N THR A 161 4.30 13.59 -14.19
CA THR A 161 5.68 13.92 -13.78
C THR A 161 6.21 12.92 -12.76
N LEU A 162 5.41 12.58 -11.75
CA LEU A 162 5.81 11.63 -10.71
C LEU A 162 5.96 10.21 -11.28
N ALA A 163 5.07 9.78 -12.16
CA ALA A 163 5.18 8.49 -12.83
C ALA A 163 6.48 8.38 -13.67
N GLU A 164 6.88 9.45 -14.36
CA GLU A 164 8.14 9.50 -15.09
C GLU A 164 9.35 9.37 -14.14
N GLN A 165 9.35 10.11 -13.03
CA GLN A 165 10.40 10.05 -12.02
C GLN A 165 10.54 8.65 -11.41
N LEU A 166 9.43 8.01 -11.03
CA LEU A 166 9.46 6.64 -10.49
C LEU A 166 9.95 5.64 -11.53
N ASN A 167 9.53 5.76 -12.79
CA ASN A 167 10.04 4.92 -13.88
C ASN A 167 11.53 5.07 -14.09
N GLN A 168 12.08 6.28 -13.98
CA GLN A 168 13.52 6.50 -14.05
C GLN A 168 14.24 5.81 -12.88
N GLN A 169 13.75 5.99 -11.65
CA GLN A 169 14.33 5.34 -10.47
C GLN A 169 14.27 3.80 -10.54
N LEU A 170 13.21 3.23 -11.11
CA LEU A 170 13.06 1.78 -11.30
C LEU A 170 14.11 1.17 -12.24
N ARG A 171 14.72 1.96 -13.13
CA ARG A 171 15.80 1.49 -14.02
C ARG A 171 17.13 1.35 -13.30
N GLU A 172 17.32 2.06 -12.19
CA GLU A 172 18.60 2.16 -11.47
C GLU A 172 18.63 1.34 -10.16
N ARG A 173 17.51 0.71 -9.79
CA ARG A 173 17.32 0.06 -8.49
C ARG A 173 16.94 -1.41 -8.65
N ASP A 174 17.50 -2.24 -7.77
CA ASP A 174 17.22 -3.68 -7.69
C ASP A 174 16.71 -4.09 -6.30
N GLY A 175 16.23 -5.33 -6.20
CA GLY A 175 15.77 -5.94 -4.95
C GLY A 175 14.49 -5.31 -4.40
N GLU A 176 14.34 -5.30 -3.07
CA GLU A 176 13.12 -4.84 -2.38
C GLU A 176 12.75 -3.38 -2.71
N ARG A 177 13.76 -2.52 -2.91
CA ARG A 177 13.53 -1.11 -3.28
C ARG A 177 12.77 -1.00 -4.59
N LYS A 178 13.05 -1.89 -5.55
CA LYS A 178 12.35 -1.94 -6.83
C LYS A 178 10.89 -2.33 -6.61
N THR A 179 10.62 -3.34 -5.80
CA THR A 179 9.25 -3.77 -5.46
C THR A 179 8.43 -2.64 -4.82
N ILE A 180 9.02 -1.89 -3.88
CA ILE A 180 8.36 -0.74 -3.24
C ILE A 180 8.03 0.34 -4.29
N LEU A 181 9.00 0.70 -5.13
CA LEU A 181 8.79 1.71 -6.17
C LEU A 181 7.76 1.27 -7.22
N SER A 182 7.72 -0.03 -7.57
CA SER A 182 6.70 -0.60 -8.45
C SER A 182 5.30 -0.51 -7.84
N ALA A 183 5.16 -0.79 -6.54
CA ALA A 183 3.89 -0.61 -5.83
C ALA A 183 3.45 0.86 -5.83
N HIS A 184 4.39 1.80 -5.57
CA HIS A 184 4.10 3.23 -5.64
C HIS A 184 3.65 3.64 -7.05
N LEU A 185 4.37 3.24 -8.09
CA LEU A 185 4.01 3.53 -9.48
C LEU A 185 2.63 2.97 -9.84
N SER A 186 2.32 1.75 -9.42
CA SER A 186 1.01 1.14 -9.65
C SER A 186 -0.11 1.92 -8.96
N LEU A 187 0.13 2.55 -7.80
CA LEU A 187 -0.88 3.35 -7.09
C LEU A 187 -1.20 4.67 -7.81
N ILE A 188 -0.18 5.39 -8.28
CA ILE A 188 -0.41 6.66 -9.01
C ILE A 188 -0.93 6.46 -10.43
N GLN A 189 -0.72 5.27 -11.02
CA GLN A 189 -1.31 4.88 -12.30
C GLN A 189 -2.68 4.20 -12.14
N ASP A 190 -3.18 4.05 -10.91
CA ASP A 190 -4.50 3.48 -10.65
C ASP A 190 -5.59 4.49 -11.03
N ASP A 191 -6.47 4.12 -11.95
CA ASP A 191 -7.56 4.98 -12.41
C ASP A 191 -8.52 5.34 -11.27
N GLU A 192 -8.70 4.47 -10.27
CA GLU A 192 -9.50 4.78 -9.10
C GLU A 192 -8.89 5.93 -8.29
N PHE A 193 -7.56 6.01 -8.21
CA PHE A 193 -6.90 7.06 -7.43
C PHE A 193 -7.20 8.45 -8.00
N ALA A 194 -6.88 8.66 -9.29
CA ALA A 194 -7.12 9.93 -9.94
C ALA A 194 -8.63 10.22 -10.10
N GLY A 195 -9.43 9.18 -10.40
CA GLY A 195 -10.88 9.28 -10.50
C GLY A 195 -11.54 9.74 -9.20
N ASN A 196 -11.14 9.17 -8.06
CA ASN A 196 -11.67 9.54 -6.75
C ASN A 196 -11.32 10.99 -6.39
N ILE A 197 -10.10 11.44 -6.65
CA ILE A 197 -9.70 12.83 -6.42
C ILE A 197 -10.55 13.78 -7.27
N ARG A 198 -10.69 13.51 -8.59
CA ARG A 198 -11.50 14.34 -9.47
C ARG A 198 -12.96 14.43 -9.01
N ARG A 199 -13.54 13.30 -8.58
CA ARG A 199 -14.90 13.25 -8.04
C ARG A 199 -15.05 14.11 -6.79
N LEU A 200 -14.13 14.01 -5.84
CA LEU A 200 -14.13 14.83 -4.62
C LEU A 200 -13.97 16.32 -4.92
N MET A 201 -13.19 16.69 -5.95
CA MET A 201 -13.07 18.08 -6.39
C MET A 201 -14.38 18.65 -6.95
N THR A 202 -15.18 17.81 -7.62
CA THR A 202 -16.48 18.22 -8.16
C THR A 202 -17.63 18.19 -7.14
N GLU A 203 -17.57 17.30 -6.14
CA GLU A 203 -18.62 17.14 -5.11
C GLU A 203 -18.62 18.25 -4.04
N GLN A 204 -17.55 19.05 -3.93
CA GLN A 204 -17.48 20.20 -3.01
C GLN A 204 -18.14 21.50 -3.52
N HIS A 205 -18.98 21.43 -4.56
CA HIS A 205 -19.78 22.57 -5.07
C HIS A 205 -21.26 22.44 -4.71
#